data_AF-A0A4V3GWH0-F1
#
_entry.id   AF-A0A4V3GWH0-F1
#
_cell.length_a   1.000
_cell.length_b   1.000
_cell.length_c   1.000
_cell.angle_alpha   90.00
_cell.angle_beta   90.00
_cell.angle_gamma   90.00
#
_symmetry.space_group_name_H-M   'P 1'
#
loop_
_entity.id
_entity.type
_entity.pdbx_description
1 polymer ?
#
loop_
_entity_poly.entity_id
_entity_poly.type
_entity_poly.pdbx_seq_one_letter_code
_entity_poly.pdbx_strand_id
1 'polypeptide(L)'
;MDAKAERLYTELRNTRQEILERLMEGNSSALIKPILLEELHDIEQTLSKIESGSFGKCEISGELLPADLLQMIPTLKTMEDCSRLGRFYRKSIFH
;
A
#
# COMPACT_ATOMS: atom_id res chain seq x y z
N MET A 1 10.14 16.95 -5.74
CA MET A 1 9.41 15.66 -5.81
C MET A 1 8.23 15.83 -6.74
N ASP A 2 7.85 14.78 -7.47
CA ASP A 2 6.64 14.77 -8.31
C ASP A 2 5.41 15.12 -7.46
N ALA A 3 4.55 16.03 -7.93
CA ALA A 3 3.36 16.47 -7.20
C ALA A 3 2.40 15.32 -6.88
N LYS A 4 2.40 14.23 -7.67
CA LYS A 4 1.63 13.02 -7.38
C LYS A 4 2.22 12.22 -6.22
N ALA A 5 3.55 12.09 -6.18
CA ALA A 5 4.25 11.37 -5.12
C ALA A 5 4.09 12.07 -3.76
N GLU A 6 4.12 13.41 -3.73
CA GLU A 6 3.91 14.18 -2.49
C GLU A 6 2.49 14.01 -1.93
N ARG A 7 1.48 13.98 -2.81
CA ARG A 7 0.09 13.73 -2.42
C ARG A 7 -0.06 12.34 -1.82
N LEU A 8 0.44 11.31 -2.51
CA LEU A 8 0.40 9.93 -2.02
C LEU A 8 1.08 9.81 -0.65
N TYR A 9 2.26 10.42 -0.48
CA TYR A 9 2.99 10.39 0.79
C TYR A 9 2.20 11.05 1.93
N THR A 10 1.51 12.16 1.65
CA THR A 10 0.65 12.84 2.61
C THR A 10 -0.57 11.99 2.97
N GLU A 11 -1.24 11.39 1.98
CA GLU A 11 -2.38 10.49 2.18
C GLU A 11 -2.00 9.31 3.08
N LEU A 12 -0.92 8.60 2.76
CA LEU A 12 -0.42 7.48 3.55
C LEU A 12 -0.10 7.88 5.01
N ARG A 13 0.52 9.05 5.23
CA ARG A 13 0.82 9.52 6.59
C ARG A 13 -0.45 9.86 7.39
N ASN A 14 -1.45 10.44 6.73
CA ASN A 14 -2.74 10.73 7.38
C ASN A 14 -3.47 9.43 7.74
N THR A 15 -3.55 8.46 6.82
CA THR A 15 -4.18 7.16 7.09
C THR A 15 -3.47 6.40 8.20
N ARG A 16 -2.12 6.41 8.22
CA ARG A 16 -1.33 5.83 9.32
C ARG A 16 -1.75 6.42 10.68
N GLN A 17 -1.87 7.74 10.75
CA GLN A 17 -2.22 8.45 11.98
C GLN A 17 -3.64 8.09 12.44
N GLU A 18 -4.60 8.05 11.52
CA GLU A 18 -5.99 7.65 11.81
C GLU A 18 -6.09 6.21 12.35
N ILE A 19 -5.32 5.27 11.78
CA ILE A 19 -5.29 3.89 12.25
C ILE A 19 -4.68 3.81 13.66
N LEU A 20 -3.57 4.51 13.92
CA LEU A 20 -2.94 4.55 15.24
C LEU A 20 -3.90 5.09 16.30
N GLU A 21 -4.60 6.18 16.02
CA GLU A 21 -5.60 6.75 16.92
C GLU A 21 -6.71 5.73 17.25
N ARG A 22 -7.28 5.07 16.24
CA ARG A 22 -8.28 4.01 16.43
C ARG A 22 -7.80 2.82 17.25
N LEU A 23 -6.53 2.45 17.09
CA LEU A 23 -5.91 1.37 17.87
C LEU A 23 -5.68 1.80 19.33
N MET A 24 -5.31 3.07 19.56
CA MET A 24 -5.09 3.64 20.89
C MET A 24 -6.38 3.84 21.69
N GLU A 25 -7.47 4.26 21.03
CA GLU A 25 -8.79 4.42 21.66
C GLU A 25 -9.34 3.12 22.26
N GLY A 26 -8.84 1.96 21.83
CA GLY A 26 -9.19 0.66 22.40
C GLY A 26 -10.60 0.16 22.10
N ASN A 27 -11.40 0.94 21.36
CA ASN A 27 -12.79 0.62 20.99
C ASN A 27 -12.91 -0.26 19.74
N SER A 28 -11.79 -0.61 19.12
CA SER A 28 -11.76 -1.50 17.95
C SER A 28 -12.15 -2.92 18.35
N SER A 29 -13.10 -3.52 17.65
CA SER A 29 -13.52 -4.90 17.91
C SER A 29 -12.34 -5.88 17.74
N ALA A 30 -12.38 -7.01 18.45
CA ALA A 30 -11.36 -8.05 18.36
C ALA A 30 -11.18 -8.60 16.93
N LEU A 31 -12.21 -8.50 16.08
CA LEU A 31 -12.17 -8.93 14.68
C LEU A 31 -11.47 -7.90 13.77
N ILE A 32 -11.62 -6.61 14.07
CA ILE A 32 -11.09 -5.52 13.23
C ILE A 32 -9.64 -5.17 13.61
N LYS A 33 -9.29 -5.31 14.88
CA LYS A 33 -7.94 -5.02 15.38
C LYS A 33 -6.81 -5.68 14.56
N PRO A 34 -6.83 -6.99 14.21
CA PRO A 34 -5.76 -7.58 13.39
C PRO A 34 -5.69 -6.97 11.99
N ILE A 35 -6.84 -6.66 11.37
CA ILE A 35 -6.90 -6.04 10.03
C ILE A 35 -6.26 -4.66 10.05
N LEU A 36 -6.55 -3.86 11.09
CA LEU A 36 -5.94 -2.53 11.25
C LEU A 36 -4.42 -2.62 11.47
N LEU A 37 -3.93 -3.64 12.18
CA LEU A 37 -2.49 -3.84 12.37
C LEU A 37 -1.79 -4.26 11.08
N GLU A 38 -2.41 -5.12 10.26
CA GLU A 38 -1.89 -5.49 8.95
C GLU A 38 -1.85 -4.29 8.00
N GLU A 39 -2.93 -3.50 7.94
CA GLU A 39 -2.99 -2.28 7.13
C GLU A 39 -1.93 -1.26 7.57
N LEU A 40 -1.77 -1.06 8.89
CA LEU A 40 -0.73 -0.18 9.43
C LEU A 40 0.67 -0.64 9.00
N HIS A 41 0.95 -1.94 9.10
CA HIS A 41 2.22 -2.51 8.69
C HIS A 41 2.50 -2.26 7.20
N ASP A 42 1.51 -2.48 6.34
CA ASP A 42 1.63 -2.26 4.90
C ASP A 42 1.90 -0.79 4.56
N ILE A 43 1.22 0.14 5.24
CA ILE A 43 1.44 1.58 5.10
C ILE A 43 2.85 1.97 5.56
N GLU A 44 3.31 1.50 6.71
CA GLU A 44 4.64 1.82 7.24
C GLU A 44 5.76 1.31 6.31
N GLN A 45 5.62 0.09 5.80
CA GLN A 45 6.56 -0.43 4.80
C GLN A 45 6.56 0.42 3.53
N THR A 46 5.38 0.85 3.07
CA THR A 46 5.26 1.68 1.88
C THR A 46 5.91 3.05 2.05
N LEU A 47 5.69 3.70 3.20
CA LEU A 47 6.35 4.96 3.55
C LEU A 47 7.88 4.80 3.57
N SER A 48 8.38 3.73 4.19
CA SER A 48 9.82 3.43 4.23
C SER A 48 10.41 3.20 2.82
N LYS A 49 9.66 2.55 1.92
CA LYS A 49 10.06 2.38 0.52
C LYS A 49 10.12 3.72 -0.23
N ILE A 50 9.19 4.62 0.03
CA ILE A 50 9.19 5.97 -0.56
C ILE A 50 10.45 6.73 -0.10
N GLU A 51 10.72 6.71 1.20
CA GLU A 51 11.86 7.41 1.82
C GLU A 51 13.22 6.85 1.36
N SER A 52 13.31 5.53 1.17
CA SER A 52 14.50 4.86 0.65
C SER A 52 14.64 4.90 -0.88
N GLY A 53 13.63 5.41 -1.60
CA GLY A 53 13.61 5.43 -3.07
C GLY A 53 13.41 4.05 -3.73
N SER A 54 12.92 3.05 -2.97
CA SER A 54 12.61 1.71 -3.46
C SER A 54 11.12 1.49 -3.79
N PHE A 55 10.28 2.51 -3.61
CA PHE A 55 8.86 2.46 -3.93
C PHE A 55 8.61 2.07 -5.39
N GLY A 56 7.64 1.18 -5.60
CA GLY A 56 7.27 0.65 -6.90
C GLY A 56 8.19 -0.45 -7.44
N LYS A 57 9.11 -0.99 -6.64
CA LYS A 57 9.88 -2.20 -6.98
C LYS A 57 9.30 -3.43 -6.29
N CYS A 58 9.24 -4.53 -7.02
CA CYS A 58 8.88 -5.85 -6.51
C CYS A 58 9.92 -6.29 -5.47
N GLU A 59 9.46 -6.65 -4.27
CA GLU A 59 10.34 -7.08 -3.17
C GLU A 59 11.09 -8.39 -3.46
N ILE A 60 10.57 -9.21 -4.38
CA ILE A 60 11.16 -10.51 -4.73
C ILE A 60 12.06 -10.41 -5.95
N SER A 61 11.56 -9.86 -7.07
CA SER A 61 12.30 -9.83 -8.34
C SER A 61 13.09 -8.54 -8.56
N GLY A 62 12.79 -7.46 -7.84
CA GLY A 62 13.38 -6.13 -8.05
C GLY A 62 12.84 -5.39 -9.27
N GLU A 63 11.95 -6.01 -10.05
CA GLU A 63 11.30 -5.41 -11.22
C GLU A 63 10.34 -4.28 -10.83
N LEU A 64 10.02 -3.40 -11.77
CA LEU A 64 9.04 -2.34 -11.52
C LEU A 64 7.62 -2.92 -11.49
N LEU A 65 6.88 -2.58 -10.45
CA LEU A 65 5.45 -2.86 -10.34
C LEU A 65 4.66 -1.94 -11.29
N PRO A 66 3.52 -2.38 -11.84
CA PRO A 66 2.72 -1.57 -12.76
C PRO A 66 2.23 -0.27 -12.11
N ALA A 67 2.52 0.87 -12.75
CA ALA A 67 2.19 2.20 -12.22
C ALA A 67 0.68 2.40 -12.00
N ASP A 68 -0.16 1.91 -12.91
CA ASP A 68 -1.61 2.01 -12.78
C ASP A 68 -2.14 1.25 -11.55
N LEU A 69 -1.55 0.09 -11.25
CA LEU A 69 -1.89 -0.67 -10.06
C LEU A 69 -1.39 0.03 -8.79
N LEU A 70 -0.18 0.58 -8.80
CA LEU A 70 0.35 1.35 -7.67
C LEU A 70 -0.46 2.62 -7.39
N GLN A 71 -1.04 3.23 -8.42
CA GLN A 71 -1.92 4.39 -8.25
C GLN A 71 -3.23 4.01 -7.53
N MET A 72 -3.73 2.79 -7.75
CA MET A 72 -4.94 2.28 -7.09
C MET A 72 -4.66 1.66 -5.72
N ILE A 73 -3.54 0.95 -5.60
CA ILE A 73 -3.15 0.18 -4.42
C ILE A 73 -1.65 0.44 -4.16
N PRO A 74 -1.32 1.50 -3.42
CA PRO A 74 0.06 1.91 -3.20
C PRO A 74 0.87 0.94 -2.33
N THR A 75 0.20 0.05 -1.59
CA THR A 75 0.81 -0.92 -0.69
C THR A 75 1.26 -2.22 -1.37
N LEU A 76 1.18 -2.31 -2.71
CA LEU A 76 1.64 -3.48 -3.46
C LEU A 76 3.12 -3.78 -3.24
N LYS A 77 3.44 -5.07 -3.07
CA LYS A 77 4.79 -5.53 -2.71
C LYS A 77 5.43 -6.35 -3.80
N THR A 78 4.66 -7.18 -4.50
CA THR A 78 5.20 -8.20 -5.40
C THR A 78 4.45 -8.28 -6.73
N MET A 79 5.10 -8.86 -7.74
CA MET A 79 4.46 -9.20 -9.01
C MET A 79 3.36 -10.26 -8.85
N GLU A 80 3.43 -11.09 -7.80
CA GLU A 80 2.38 -12.04 -7.47
C GLU A 80 1.11 -11.32 -7.01
N ASP A 81 1.23 -10.24 -6.22
CA ASP A 81 0.09 -9.42 -5.82
C ASP A 81 -0.62 -8.83 -7.04
N CYS A 82 0.15 -8.29 -7.99
CA CYS A 82 -0.37 -7.79 -9.27
C CYS A 82 -1.11 -8.89 -10.05
N SER A 83 -0.53 -10.09 -10.11
CA SER A 83 -1.12 -11.23 -10.82
C SER A 83 -2.41 -11.72 -10.15
N ARG A 84 -2.46 -11.72 -8.81
CA ARG A 84 -3.65 -12.08 -8.03
C ARG A 84 -4.77 -11.08 -8.28
N LEU A 85 -4.47 -9.78 -8.26
CA LEU A 85 -5.44 -8.73 -8.62
C LEU A 85 -5.95 -8.89 -10.05
N GLY A 86 -5.05 -9.24 -10.98
CA GLY A 86 -5.35 -9.62 -12.36
C GLY A 86 -6.52 -10.58 -12.53
N ARG A 87 -6.62 -11.57 -11.65
CA ARG A 87 -7.69 -12.59 -11.70
C ARG A 87 -9.07 -12.03 -11.39
N PHE A 88 -9.15 -10.90 -10.68
CA PHE A 88 -10.42 -10.25 -10.33
C PHE A 88 -10.85 -9.20 -11.35
N TYR A 89 -9.95 -8.77 -12.25
CA TYR A 89 -10.33 -7.86 -13.33
C TYR A 89 -11.15 -8.60 -14.38
N ARG A 90 -12.32 -8.04 -14.72
CA ARG A 90 -13.19 -8.56 -15.80
C ARG A 90 -12.63 -8.29 -17.21
N LYS A 91 -11.57 -7.48 -17.32
CA LYS A 91 -10.85 -7.16 -18.58
C LYS A 91 -9.35 -7.29 -18.33
N SER A 92 -8.59 -7.72 -19.34
CA SER A 92 -7.13 -7.86 -19.25
C SER A 92 -6.49 -6.54 -18.82
N ILE A 93 -5.56 -6.62 -17.85
CA ILE A 93 -4.76 -5.47 -17.39
C ILE A 93 -3.64 -5.13 -18.39
N PHE A 94 -3.38 -6.00 -19.36
CA PHE A 94 -2.38 -5.76 -20.39
C PHE A 94 -3.00 -4.94 -21.54
N HIS A 95 -2.45 -3.73 -21.74
CA HIS A 95 -2.58 -2.95 -22.98
C HIS A 95 -1.29 -3.07 -23.78
#